data_AF-A0A7S4URP0-F1
#
_entry.id   AF-A0A7S4URP0-F1
#
_cell.length_a   1.000
_cell.length_b   1.000
_cell.length_c   1.000
_cell.angle_alpha   90.00
_cell.angle_beta   90.00
_cell.angle_gamma   90.00
#
_symmetry.space_group_name_H-M   'P 1'
#
loop_
_entity.id
_entity.type
_entity.pdbx_description
1 polymer ?
#
loop_
_entity_poly.entity_id
_entity_poly.type
_entity_poly.pdbx_seq_one_letter_code
_entity_poly.pdbx_strand_id
1 'polypeptide(L)'
;MKALKPYQDQIKKKFADRKEMQNRAIAKLYEDAEQNPLAGCLVSLAQLPIFLGLYRSVTLLAKDGELQEPFLWIPSLQGPVTGPTFRGMEWLTEGWTTDPGASFPHPSLGWETTLAFLAMPMILVLTQSITMNAMQPPVDENLPAEEKESLERTQGILKFLPLLIGYFSLQVPAGLTIYWFTSNTFTLLQSVTVKAYYKANPPKIELPDYWDALDQDPDSMSAEDRRKAAKAGLNTGPSFEQLMDGTYIRFFF
;
A
#
# COMPACT_ATOMS: atom_id res chain seq x y z
N MET A 1 -11.19 -4.33 -6.83
CA MET A 1 -10.95 -2.89 -6.58
C MET A 1 -10.63 -2.08 -7.83
N LYS A 2 -9.55 -2.34 -8.60
CA LYS A 2 -9.24 -1.52 -9.80
C LYS A 2 -10.38 -1.47 -10.83
N ALA A 3 -11.08 -2.58 -11.03
CA ALA A 3 -12.21 -2.64 -11.95
C ALA A 3 -13.46 -1.88 -11.45
N LEU A 4 -13.55 -1.57 -10.14
CA LEU A 4 -14.62 -0.73 -9.57
C LEU A 4 -14.33 0.78 -9.69
N LYS A 5 -13.08 1.16 -9.99
CA LYS A 5 -12.65 2.55 -10.14
C LYS A 5 -13.56 3.40 -11.07
N PRO A 6 -13.97 2.94 -12.28
CA PRO A 6 -14.87 3.73 -13.13
C PRO A 6 -16.20 4.10 -12.43
N TYR A 7 -16.82 3.15 -11.73
CA TYR A 7 -18.04 3.40 -10.96
C TYR A 7 -17.79 4.35 -9.78
N GLN A 8 -16.62 4.26 -9.12
CA GLN A 8 -16.22 5.22 -8.07
C GLN A 8 -16.11 6.63 -8.63
N ASP A 9 -15.46 6.80 -9.78
CA ASP A 9 -15.29 8.10 -10.42
C ASP A 9 -16.65 8.69 -10.87
N GLN A 10 -17.59 7.85 -11.33
CA GLN A 10 -18.97 8.26 -11.63
C GLN A 10 -19.73 8.72 -10.38
N ILE A 11 -19.66 7.96 -9.29
CA ILE A 11 -20.28 8.35 -8.00
C ILE A 11 -19.69 9.69 -7.53
N LYS A 12 -18.37 9.86 -7.64
CA LYS A 12 -17.70 11.10 -7.24
C LYS A 12 -18.18 12.29 -8.06
N LYS A 13 -18.35 12.14 -9.37
CA LYS A 13 -18.89 13.19 -10.26
C LYS A 13 -20.36 13.51 -9.93
N LYS A 14 -21.20 12.49 -9.74
CA LYS A 14 -22.65 12.65 -9.51
C LYS A 14 -22.99 13.25 -8.14
N PHE A 15 -22.16 12.99 -7.14
CA PHE A 15 -22.35 13.47 -5.76
C PHE A 15 -21.25 14.44 -5.31
N ALA A 16 -20.65 15.19 -6.24
CA ALA A 16 -19.58 16.14 -5.93
C ALA A 16 -19.94 17.11 -4.78
N ASP A 17 -21.19 17.59 -4.77
CA ASP A 17 -21.69 18.53 -3.75
C ASP A 17 -22.21 17.86 -2.48
N ARG A 18 -22.30 16.52 -2.45
CA ARG A 18 -22.94 15.74 -1.37
C ARG A 18 -22.03 14.62 -0.87
N LYS A 19 -21.00 15.00 -0.11
CA LYS A 19 -20.01 14.08 0.49
C LYS A 19 -20.65 12.92 1.27
N GLU A 20 -21.73 13.14 2.02
CA GLU A 20 -22.41 12.06 2.74
C GLU A 20 -23.04 11.01 1.81
N MET A 21 -23.68 11.45 0.73
CA MET A 21 -24.28 10.56 -0.27
C MET A 21 -23.22 9.81 -1.07
N GLN A 22 -22.11 10.49 -1.39
CA GLN A 22 -20.95 9.89 -2.02
C GLN A 22 -20.40 8.73 -1.19
N ASN A 23 -20.19 8.93 0.12
CA ASN A 23 -19.70 7.88 1.02
C ASN A 23 -20.65 6.68 1.10
N ARG A 24 -21.97 6.92 1.17
CA ARG A 24 -22.99 5.86 1.18
C ARG A 24 -23.03 5.06 -0.13
N ALA A 25 -22.98 5.74 -1.27
CA ALA A 25 -22.97 5.08 -2.58
C ALA A 25 -21.68 4.27 -2.81
N ILE A 26 -20.52 4.77 -2.38
CA ILE A 26 -19.26 4.02 -2.42
C ILE A 26 -19.34 2.78 -1.53
N ALA A 27 -19.91 2.90 -0.32
CA ALA A 27 -20.10 1.75 0.57
C ALA A 27 -21.03 0.70 -0.05
N LYS A 28 -22.15 1.13 -0.64
CA LYS A 28 -23.10 0.23 -1.31
C LYS A 28 -22.49 -0.46 -2.52
N LEU A 29 -21.69 0.25 -3.33
CA LEU A 29 -20.93 -0.34 -4.43
C LEU A 29 -20.01 -1.48 -3.98
N TYR A 30 -19.31 -1.32 -2.85
CA TYR A 30 -18.47 -2.39 -2.31
C TYR A 30 -19.27 -3.59 -1.81
N GLU A 31 -20.42 -3.34 -1.19
CA GLU A 31 -21.37 -4.37 -0.74
C GLU A 31 -21.92 -5.17 -1.93
N ASP A 32 -22.39 -4.49 -2.98
CA ASP A 32 -22.96 -5.12 -4.18
C ASP A 32 -21.91 -5.85 -5.02
N ALA A 33 -20.66 -5.37 -4.99
CA ALA A 33 -19.54 -6.07 -5.63
C ALA A 33 -19.01 -7.26 -4.79
N GLU A 34 -19.59 -7.51 -3.61
CA GLU A 34 -19.14 -8.50 -2.63
C GLU A 34 -17.65 -8.35 -2.26
N GLN A 35 -17.13 -7.12 -2.28
CA GLN A 35 -15.73 -6.81 -2.00
C GLN A 35 -15.56 -6.21 -0.60
N ASN A 36 -14.76 -6.85 0.25
CA ASN A 36 -14.43 -6.30 1.56
C ASN A 36 -13.19 -5.37 1.51
N PRO A 37 -13.31 -4.06 1.77
CA PRO A 37 -12.18 -3.14 1.77
C PRO A 37 -11.14 -3.42 2.88
N LEU A 38 -11.53 -4.13 3.94
CA LEU A 38 -10.66 -4.51 5.06
C LEU A 38 -9.92 -5.84 4.83
N ALA A 39 -10.22 -6.57 3.76
CA ALA A 39 -9.49 -7.81 3.47
C ALA A 39 -7.97 -7.58 3.36
N GLY A 40 -7.56 -6.40 2.88
CA GLY A 40 -6.15 -6.01 2.81
C GLY A 40 -5.47 -5.85 4.17
N CYS A 41 -6.16 -5.34 5.20
CA CYS A 41 -5.55 -5.21 6.53
C CYS A 41 -5.52 -6.54 7.29
N LEU A 42 -6.49 -7.44 7.03
CA LEU A 42 -6.52 -8.78 7.64
C LEU A 42 -5.28 -9.60 7.26
N VAL A 43 -4.86 -9.55 6.00
CA VAL A 43 -3.64 -10.23 5.52
C VAL A 43 -2.40 -9.67 6.21
N SER A 44 -2.31 -8.35 6.34
CA SER A 44 -1.19 -7.70 7.05
C SER A 44 -1.14 -8.08 8.53
N LEU A 45 -2.29 -8.23 9.19
CA LEU A 45 -2.34 -8.69 10.59
C LEU A 45 -1.93 -10.15 10.74
N ALA A 46 -2.33 -11.01 9.80
CA ALA A 46 -1.93 -12.42 9.78
C ALA A 46 -0.40 -12.60 9.61
N GLN A 47 0.29 -11.61 9.05
CA GLN A 47 1.74 -11.61 8.91
C GLN A 47 2.50 -11.34 10.22
N LEU A 48 1.89 -10.62 11.18
CA LEU A 48 2.57 -10.20 12.40
C LEU A 48 3.10 -11.35 13.25
N PRO A 49 2.36 -12.46 13.50
CA PRO A 49 2.88 -13.61 14.26
C PRO A 49 4.11 -14.25 13.62
N ILE A 50 4.12 -14.39 12.29
CA ILE A 50 5.23 -14.95 11.53
C ILE A 50 6.47 -14.06 11.70
N PHE A 51 6.29 -12.75 11.52
CA PHE A 51 7.37 -11.79 11.70
C PHE A 51 7.92 -11.78 13.13
N LEU A 52 7.06 -11.78 14.15
CA LEU A 52 7.49 -11.79 15.56
C LEU A 52 8.23 -13.07 15.92
N GLY A 53 7.79 -14.22 15.40
CA GLY A 53 8.47 -15.50 15.59
C GLY A 53 9.87 -15.49 14.98
N LEU A 54 9.99 -15.01 13.73
CA LEU A 54 11.27 -14.90 13.06
C LEU A 54 12.20 -13.87 13.72
N TYR A 55 11.69 -12.68 14.02
CA TYR A 55 12.44 -11.63 14.71
C TYR A 55 13.03 -12.14 16.02
N ARG A 56 12.20 -12.78 16.88
CA ARG A 56 12.66 -13.31 18.16
C ARG A 56 13.67 -14.44 17.99
N SER A 57 13.38 -15.43 17.14
CA SER A 57 14.28 -16.57 16.94
C SER A 57 15.64 -16.15 16.39
N VAL A 58 15.66 -15.36 15.32
CA VAL A 58 16.91 -14.87 14.70
C VAL A 58 17.70 -13.98 15.65
N THR A 59 17.02 -13.08 16.39
CA THR A 59 17.70 -12.20 17.35
C THR A 59 18.29 -12.97 18.53
N LEU A 60 17.61 -14.01 19.02
CA LEU A 60 18.13 -14.85 20.10
C LEU A 60 19.33 -15.67 19.63
N LEU A 61 19.22 -16.35 18.49
CA LEU A 61 20.34 -17.13 17.93
C LEU A 61 21.55 -16.25 17.60
N ALA A 62 21.32 -15.04 17.08
CA ALA A 62 22.39 -14.08 16.83
C ALA A 62 23.08 -13.62 18.12
N LYS A 63 22.32 -13.42 19.21
CA LYS A 63 22.85 -13.06 20.53
C LYS A 63 23.66 -14.20 21.14
N ASP A 64 23.22 -15.45 20.95
CA ASP A 64 23.89 -16.64 21.47
C ASP A 64 25.12 -17.02 20.61
N GLY A 65 25.34 -16.33 19.48
CA GLY A 65 26.49 -16.56 18.60
C GLY A 65 26.33 -17.79 17.70
N GLU A 66 25.10 -18.23 17.45
CA GLU A 66 24.76 -19.44 16.69
C GLU A 66 24.52 -19.15 15.19
N LEU A 67 24.81 -17.91 14.72
CA LEU A 67 24.58 -17.44 13.34
C LEU A 67 25.85 -16.82 12.72
N GLN A 68 27.02 -17.40 12.98
CA GLN A 68 28.32 -16.88 12.54
C GLN A 68 28.60 -17.09 11.03
N GLU A 69 27.75 -17.84 10.35
CA GLU A 69 27.96 -18.39 9.04
C GLU A 69 27.88 -17.28 7.98
N PRO A 70 28.82 -17.24 7.01
CA PRO A 70 28.75 -16.29 5.93
C PRO A 70 27.65 -16.66 4.93
N PHE A 71 27.08 -15.65 4.28
CA PHE A 71 26.12 -15.84 3.19
C PHE A 71 26.33 -14.80 2.10
N LEU A 72 26.61 -15.26 0.88
CA LEU A 72 27.01 -14.40 -0.25
C LEU A 72 28.21 -13.51 0.13
N TRP A 73 28.05 -12.19 0.10
CA TRP A 73 29.06 -11.22 0.53
C TRP A 73 28.96 -10.85 2.01
N ILE A 74 27.93 -11.33 2.72
CA ILE A 74 27.73 -11.00 4.13
C ILE A 74 28.64 -11.89 4.97
N PRO A 75 29.53 -11.32 5.80
CA PRO A 75 30.48 -12.11 6.58
C PRO A 75 29.83 -13.04 7.60
N SER A 76 28.65 -12.68 8.14
CA SER A 76 27.91 -13.49 9.11
C SER A 76 26.42 -13.11 9.16
N LEU A 77 25.55 -14.10 9.34
CA LEU A 77 24.10 -13.90 9.50
C LEU A 77 23.70 -13.20 10.81
N GLN A 78 24.50 -13.28 11.87
CA GLN A 78 24.21 -12.61 13.14
C GLN A 78 24.40 -11.08 13.04
N GLY A 79 25.24 -10.63 12.11
CA GLY A 79 25.62 -9.23 11.93
C GLY A 79 26.59 -8.70 13.00
N PRO A 80 27.07 -7.45 12.85
CA PRO A 80 27.81 -6.75 13.89
C PRO A 80 26.86 -5.98 14.83
N VAL A 81 25.61 -6.45 14.98
CA VAL A 81 24.55 -5.74 15.72
C VAL A 81 24.25 -6.35 17.09
N THR A 82 24.74 -7.57 17.32
CA THR A 82 24.54 -8.36 18.53
C THR A 82 25.87 -8.95 18.99
N GLY A 83 26.35 -8.51 20.15
CA GLY A 83 27.57 -9.05 20.74
C GLY A 83 28.05 -8.24 21.95
N PRO A 84 29.21 -8.60 22.53
CA PRO A 84 29.86 -7.78 23.55
C PRO A 84 30.44 -6.48 22.99
N THR A 85 30.73 -6.45 21.68
CA THR A 85 31.45 -5.34 21.03
C THR A 85 30.54 -4.22 20.52
N PHE A 86 29.39 -4.55 19.93
CA PHE A 86 28.47 -3.58 19.33
C PHE A 86 27.01 -3.98 19.59
N ARG A 87 26.16 -2.97 19.77
CA ARG A 87 24.71 -3.10 19.86
C ARG A 87 24.02 -2.18 18.86
N GLY A 88 23.06 -2.73 18.12
CA GLY A 88 22.28 -1.95 17.16
C GLY A 88 23.19 -1.33 16.10
N MET A 89 23.28 0.00 16.06
CA MET A 89 24.06 0.75 15.07
C MET A 89 25.46 1.18 15.51
N GLU A 90 25.90 0.79 16.72
CA GLU A 90 27.21 1.18 17.27
C GLU A 90 28.38 0.79 16.34
N TRP A 91 28.25 -0.29 15.58
CA TRP A 91 29.24 -0.72 14.57
C TRP A 91 29.49 0.30 13.44
N LEU A 92 28.56 1.24 13.24
CA LEU A 92 28.66 2.30 12.24
C LEU A 92 28.93 3.67 12.87
N THR A 93 28.45 3.91 14.09
CA THR A 93 28.52 5.24 14.72
C THR A 93 29.66 5.38 15.73
N GLU A 94 30.16 4.27 16.27
CA GLU A 94 31.14 4.25 17.35
C GLU A 94 32.40 3.46 16.97
N GLY A 95 33.45 3.59 17.78
CA GLY A 95 34.70 2.84 17.60
C GLY A 95 35.46 3.16 16.33
N TRP A 96 35.26 4.35 15.74
CA TRP A 96 36.07 4.80 14.61
C TRP A 96 37.53 4.95 15.03
N THR A 97 38.44 4.40 14.23
CA THR A 97 39.88 4.37 14.50
C THR A 97 40.67 4.92 13.32
N THR A 98 41.96 5.19 13.54
CA THR A 98 42.90 5.57 12.49
C THR A 98 44.20 4.82 12.76
N ASP A 99 44.35 3.67 12.10
CA ASP A 99 45.54 2.83 12.26
C ASP A 99 46.80 3.57 11.74
N PRO A 100 48.00 3.27 12.28
CA PRO A 100 49.24 3.88 11.81
C PRO A 100 49.43 3.63 10.31
N GLY A 101 49.38 4.70 9.50
CA GLY A 101 49.49 4.64 8.04
C GLY A 101 48.16 4.77 7.28
N ALA A 102 47.01 4.79 7.97
CA ALA A 102 45.74 5.09 7.34
C ALA A 102 45.64 6.57 6.97
N SER A 103 45.19 6.87 5.74
CA SER A 103 45.01 8.26 5.29
C SER A 103 43.75 8.92 5.85
N PHE A 104 42.77 8.12 6.27
CA PHE A 104 41.48 8.61 6.79
C PHE A 104 40.97 7.68 7.91
N PRO A 105 40.16 8.21 8.85
CA PRO A 105 39.47 7.37 9.83
C PRO A 105 38.59 6.32 9.16
N HIS A 106 38.51 5.13 9.77
CA HIS A 106 37.63 4.05 9.32
C HIS A 106 36.90 3.41 10.50
N PRO A 107 35.78 2.73 10.24
CA PRO A 107 35.10 1.92 11.26
C PRO A 107 36.05 0.87 11.84
N SER A 108 35.83 0.51 13.11
CA SER A 108 36.57 -0.54 13.84
C SER A 108 36.55 -1.90 13.13
N LEU A 109 35.49 -2.21 12.38
CA LEU A 109 35.37 -3.44 11.59
C LEU A 109 36.18 -3.41 10.27
N GLY A 110 36.75 -2.26 9.92
CA GLY A 110 37.35 -2.00 8.61
C GLY A 110 36.30 -1.68 7.54
N TRP A 111 36.74 -1.04 6.45
CA TRP A 111 35.86 -0.65 5.35
C TRP A 111 35.24 -1.83 4.62
N GLU A 112 36.01 -2.90 4.40
CA GLU A 112 35.54 -4.09 3.69
C GLU A 112 34.32 -4.72 4.39
N THR A 113 34.47 -5.05 5.67
CA THR A 113 33.40 -5.64 6.50
C THR A 113 32.22 -4.70 6.63
N THR A 114 32.47 -3.42 6.89
CA THR A 114 31.41 -2.41 7.04
C THR A 114 30.58 -2.29 5.76
N LEU A 115 31.24 -2.19 4.61
CA LEU A 115 30.56 -2.08 3.32
C LEU A 115 29.80 -3.35 2.96
N ALA A 116 30.34 -4.52 3.31
CA ALA A 116 29.65 -5.80 3.10
C ALA A 116 28.32 -5.86 3.88
N PHE A 117 28.30 -5.38 5.13
CA PHE A 117 27.06 -5.29 5.92
C PHE A 117 26.12 -4.16 5.45
N LEU A 118 26.65 -3.03 4.97
CA LEU A 118 25.84 -1.91 4.44
C LEU A 118 25.19 -2.23 3.08
N ALA A 119 25.81 -3.10 2.27
CA ALA A 119 25.31 -3.42 0.94
C ALA A 119 23.86 -3.96 0.98
N MET A 120 23.53 -4.83 1.94
CA MET A 120 22.19 -5.42 2.03
C MET A 120 21.08 -4.43 2.37
N PRO A 121 21.18 -3.62 3.45
CA PRO A 121 20.25 -2.52 3.71
C PRO A 121 20.06 -1.59 2.51
N MET A 122 21.13 -1.24 1.80
CA MET A 122 21.04 -0.38 0.62
C MET A 122 20.27 -1.04 -0.52
N ILE A 123 20.57 -2.31 -0.83
CA ILE A 123 19.82 -3.09 -1.82
C ILE A 123 18.35 -3.21 -1.41
N LEU A 124 18.07 -3.46 -0.13
CA LEU A 124 16.71 -3.56 0.40
C LEU A 124 15.94 -2.26 0.22
N VAL A 125 16.52 -1.11 0.56
CA VAL A 125 15.91 0.21 0.37
C VAL A 125 15.64 0.47 -1.12
N LEU A 126 16.61 0.20 -1.99
CA LEU A 126 16.47 0.42 -3.43
C LEU A 126 15.37 -0.44 -4.03
N THR A 127 15.39 -1.75 -3.75
CA THR A 127 14.40 -2.70 -4.27
C THR A 127 12.99 -2.44 -3.73
N GLN A 128 12.87 -2.08 -2.46
CA GLN A 128 11.58 -1.70 -1.87
C GLN A 128 11.05 -0.39 -2.46
N SER A 129 11.93 0.60 -2.68
CA SER A 129 11.55 1.87 -3.31
C SER A 129 11.05 1.66 -4.75
N ILE A 130 11.73 0.81 -5.53
CA ILE A 130 11.29 0.43 -6.88
C ILE A 130 9.93 -0.26 -6.83
N THR A 131 9.76 -1.23 -5.92
CA THR A 131 8.51 -1.98 -5.74
C THR A 131 7.34 -1.05 -5.42
N MET A 132 7.53 -0.11 -4.47
CA MET A 132 6.50 0.85 -4.10
C MET A 132 6.13 1.77 -5.28
N ASN A 133 7.13 2.33 -5.96
CA ASN A 133 6.88 3.20 -7.11
C ASN A 133 6.16 2.46 -8.25
N ALA A 134 6.49 1.19 -8.50
CA ALA A 134 5.81 0.38 -9.51
C ALA A 134 4.37 -0.02 -9.13
N MET A 135 4.01 0.05 -7.85
CA MET A 135 2.72 -0.39 -7.32
C MET A 135 1.76 0.75 -7.01
N GLN A 136 2.25 1.98 -6.89
CA GLN A 136 1.42 3.15 -6.63
C GLN A 136 0.41 3.41 -7.76
N PRO A 137 -0.86 3.66 -7.44
CA PRO A 137 -1.83 4.10 -8.44
C PRO A 137 -1.51 5.53 -8.90
N PRO A 138 -1.67 5.87 -10.18
CA PRO A 138 -1.53 7.25 -10.64
C PRO A 138 -2.57 8.14 -9.96
N VAL A 139 -2.16 9.35 -9.58
CA VAL A 139 -3.05 10.39 -9.06
C VAL A 139 -3.94 10.86 -10.21
N ASP A 140 -5.25 10.90 -9.98
CA ASP A 140 -6.21 11.42 -10.97
C ASP A 140 -6.24 12.95 -10.88
N GLU A 141 -5.90 13.61 -11.99
CA GLU A 141 -5.85 15.06 -12.11
C GLU A 141 -7.23 15.73 -12.00
N ASN A 142 -8.32 14.97 -12.08
CA ASN A 142 -9.68 15.51 -11.98
C ASN A 142 -10.23 15.55 -10.54
N LEU A 143 -9.47 15.06 -9.56
CA LEU A 143 -9.90 15.06 -8.16
C LEU A 143 -9.90 16.48 -7.56
N PRO A 144 -10.81 16.77 -6.61
CA PRO A 144 -10.78 18.02 -5.84
C PRO A 144 -9.42 18.23 -5.16
N ALA A 145 -9.00 19.49 -4.99
CA ALA A 145 -7.69 19.82 -4.43
C ALA A 145 -7.44 19.19 -3.05
N GLU A 146 -8.46 19.18 -2.19
CA GLU A 146 -8.43 18.57 -0.85
C GLU A 146 -8.12 17.07 -0.90
N GLU A 147 -8.71 16.35 -1.86
CA GLU A 147 -8.50 14.90 -2.01
C GLU A 147 -7.11 14.61 -2.58
N LYS A 148 -6.64 15.40 -3.55
CA LYS A 148 -5.27 15.30 -4.09
C LYS A 148 -4.23 15.48 -3.00
N GLU A 149 -4.36 16.52 -2.17
CA GLU A 149 -3.44 16.78 -1.06
C GLU A 149 -3.40 15.60 -0.08
N SER A 150 -4.55 15.00 0.23
CA SER A 150 -4.63 13.82 1.09
C SER A 150 -3.93 12.59 0.50
N LEU A 151 -4.04 12.38 -0.82
CA LEU A 151 -3.39 11.31 -1.55
C LEU A 151 -1.87 11.53 -1.62
N GLU A 152 -1.43 12.74 -1.94
CA GLU A 152 -0.02 13.11 -1.97
C GLU A 152 0.63 12.97 -0.59
N ARG A 153 -0.05 13.41 0.47
CA ARG A 153 0.41 13.21 1.85
C ARG A 153 0.58 11.73 2.18
N THR A 154 -0.39 10.90 1.79
CA THR A 154 -0.34 9.45 1.99
C THR A 154 0.82 8.82 1.20
N GLN A 155 0.98 9.19 -0.07
CA GLN A 155 2.09 8.74 -0.92
C GLN A 155 3.45 9.19 -0.38
N GLY A 156 3.53 10.40 0.18
CA GLY A 156 4.73 10.92 0.84
C GLY A 156 5.17 10.05 2.02
N ILE A 157 4.22 9.67 2.88
CA ILE A 157 4.48 8.73 4.00
C ILE A 157 4.98 7.38 3.47
N LEU A 158 4.34 6.84 2.42
CA LEU A 158 4.75 5.56 1.84
C LEU A 158 6.15 5.61 1.22
N LYS A 159 6.55 6.72 0.60
CA LYS A 159 7.90 6.90 0.04
C LYS A 159 9.00 6.92 1.11
N PHE A 160 8.66 7.27 2.35
CA PHE A 160 9.61 7.26 3.47
C PHE A 160 9.75 5.87 4.11
N LEU A 161 8.73 5.02 4.00
CA LEU A 161 8.71 3.70 4.64
C LEU A 161 9.92 2.80 4.28
N PRO A 162 10.41 2.73 3.02
CA PRO A 162 11.62 1.99 2.68
C PRO A 162 12.85 2.44 3.47
N LEU A 163 13.00 3.75 3.70
CA LEU A 163 14.12 4.30 4.47
C LEU A 163 14.04 3.89 5.94
N LEU A 164 12.83 3.85 6.51
CA LEU A 164 12.61 3.37 7.87
C LEU A 164 12.98 1.88 8.00
N ILE A 165 12.61 1.06 7.01
CA ILE A 165 13.01 -0.36 6.96
C ILE A 165 14.53 -0.49 6.83
N GLY A 166 15.16 0.33 5.98
CA GLY A 166 16.61 0.41 5.86
C GLY A 166 17.28 0.75 7.19
N TYR A 167 16.82 1.79 7.88
CA TYR A 167 17.30 2.17 9.21
C TYR A 167 17.15 1.04 10.24
N PHE A 168 16.00 0.36 10.25
CA PHE A 168 15.79 -0.78 11.14
C PHE A 168 16.72 -1.95 10.81
N SER A 169 16.97 -2.20 9.52
CA SER A 169 17.86 -3.27 9.07
C SER A 169 19.33 -3.09 9.48
N LEU A 170 19.74 -1.86 9.84
CA LEU A 170 21.07 -1.58 10.40
C LEU A 170 21.20 -1.96 11.89
N GLN A 171 20.08 -2.21 12.57
CA GLN A 171 20.01 -2.48 14.01
C GLN A 171 19.68 -3.94 14.35
N VAL A 172 19.34 -4.74 13.35
CA VAL A 172 18.95 -6.14 13.51
C VAL A 172 19.93 -7.08 12.83
N PRO A 173 19.94 -8.37 13.23
CA PRO A 173 20.80 -9.36 12.60
C PRO A 173 20.64 -9.40 11.08
N ALA A 174 21.75 -9.63 10.37
CA ALA A 174 21.77 -9.66 8.91
C ALA A 174 20.83 -10.72 8.33
N GLY A 175 20.61 -11.84 9.02
CA GLY A 175 19.64 -12.86 8.64
C GLY A 175 18.21 -12.34 8.53
N LEU A 176 17.81 -11.38 9.38
CA LEU A 176 16.49 -10.76 9.29
C LEU A 176 16.40 -9.82 8.08
N THR A 177 17.49 -9.12 7.77
CA THR A 177 17.59 -8.27 6.57
C THR A 177 17.50 -9.10 5.29
N ILE A 178 18.14 -10.28 5.25
CA ILE A 178 18.00 -11.24 4.15
C ILE A 178 16.56 -11.72 4.01
N TYR A 179 15.91 -12.07 5.13
CA TYR A 179 14.48 -12.43 5.11
C TYR A 179 13.61 -11.33 4.50
N TRP A 180 13.83 -10.08 4.88
CA TRP A 180 13.10 -8.97 4.28
C TRP A 180 13.33 -8.87 2.78
N PHE A 181 14.58 -9.00 2.35
CA PHE A 181 14.92 -8.96 0.94
C PHE A 181 14.26 -10.09 0.14
N THR A 182 14.29 -11.32 0.64
CA THR A 182 13.68 -12.47 -0.04
C THR A 182 12.16 -12.36 -0.08
N SER A 183 11.53 -11.94 1.03
CA SER A 183 10.08 -11.69 1.09
C SER A 183 9.64 -10.59 0.13
N ASN A 184 10.40 -9.48 0.07
CA ASN A 184 10.13 -8.40 -0.89
C ASN A 184 10.30 -8.86 -2.33
N THR A 185 11.33 -9.67 -2.61
CA THR A 185 11.55 -10.23 -3.95
C THR A 185 10.39 -11.12 -4.38
N PHE A 186 9.93 -12.01 -3.49
CA PHE A 186 8.76 -12.86 -3.76
C PHE A 186 7.49 -12.02 -3.96
N THR A 187 7.26 -11.02 -3.10
CA THR A 187 6.11 -10.12 -3.18
C THR A 187 6.11 -9.34 -4.49
N LEU A 188 7.26 -8.82 -4.93
CA LEU A 188 7.40 -8.12 -6.19
C LEU A 188 7.10 -9.05 -7.37
N LEU A 189 7.71 -10.24 -7.38
CA LEU A 189 7.51 -11.23 -8.44
C LEU A 189 6.04 -11.65 -8.54
N GLN A 190 5.42 -11.98 -7.41
CA GLN A 190 4.00 -12.30 -7.34
C GLN A 190 3.16 -11.13 -7.84
N SER A 191 3.43 -9.91 -7.37
CA SER A 191 2.63 -8.74 -7.72
C SER A 191 2.73 -8.38 -9.21
N VAL A 192 3.91 -8.51 -9.81
CA VAL A 192 4.11 -8.31 -11.25
C VAL A 192 3.39 -9.40 -12.05
N THR A 193 3.51 -10.66 -11.63
CA THR A 193 2.85 -11.80 -12.30
C THR A 193 1.32 -11.67 -12.23
N VAL A 194 0.77 -11.36 -11.06
CA VAL A 194 -0.66 -11.15 -10.83
C VAL A 194 -1.17 -9.97 -11.66
N LYS A 195 -0.42 -8.85 -11.71
CA LYS A 195 -0.76 -7.71 -12.56
C LYS A 195 -0.79 -8.09 -14.04
N ALA A 196 0.20 -8.83 -14.51
CA ALA A 196 0.26 -9.28 -15.90
C ALA A 196 -0.93 -10.21 -16.22
N TYR A 197 -1.25 -11.14 -15.32
CA TYR A 197 -2.39 -12.05 -15.45
C TYR A 197 -3.71 -11.30 -15.57
N TYR A 198 -4.00 -10.35 -14.67
CA TYR A 198 -5.26 -9.59 -14.70
C TYR A 198 -5.32 -8.53 -15.80
N LYS A 199 -4.16 -8.10 -16.33
CA LYS A 199 -4.13 -7.27 -17.55
C LYS A 199 -4.56 -8.08 -18.78
N ALA A 200 -4.16 -9.36 -18.85
CA ALA A 200 -4.58 -10.27 -19.92
C ALA A 200 -6.00 -10.82 -19.71
N ASN A 201 -6.42 -10.98 -18.45
CA ASN A 201 -7.71 -11.53 -18.04
C ASN A 201 -8.42 -10.54 -17.11
N PRO A 202 -9.04 -9.47 -17.65
CA PRO A 202 -9.75 -8.51 -16.83
C PRO A 202 -10.87 -9.21 -16.05
N PRO A 203 -10.97 -9.01 -14.72
CA PRO A 203 -12.00 -9.64 -13.92
C PRO A 203 -13.38 -9.12 -14.34
N LYS A 204 -14.33 -10.02 -14.55
CA LYS A 204 -15.74 -9.66 -14.71
C LYS A 204 -16.28 -9.31 -13.33
N ILE A 205 -16.77 -8.09 -13.17
CA ILE A 205 -17.48 -7.70 -11.97
C ILE A 205 -18.95 -7.94 -12.25
N GLU A 206 -19.59 -8.79 -11.46
CA GLU A 206 -21.04 -8.94 -11.46
C GLU A 206 -21.61 -7.84 -10.58
N LEU A 207 -22.07 -6.76 -11.20
CA LEU A 207 -22.82 -5.71 -10.53
C LEU A 207 -24.29 -5.82 -10.94
N PRO A 208 -25.23 -5.50 -10.03
CA PRO A 208 -26.61 -5.31 -10.42
C PRO A 208 -26.78 -4.28 -11.54
N ASP A 209 -27.70 -4.53 -12.47
CA ASP A 209 -27.92 -3.73 -13.70
C ASP A 209 -28.10 -2.21 -13.47
N TYR A 210 -28.54 -1.81 -12.28
CA TYR A 210 -28.73 -0.38 -11.96
C TYR A 210 -27.43 0.40 -11.80
N TRP A 211 -26.29 -0.26 -11.64
CA TRP A 211 -24.98 0.40 -11.65
C TRP A 211 -24.59 0.88 -13.05
N ASP A 212 -25.05 0.19 -14.10
CA ASP A 212 -24.83 0.62 -15.49
C ASP A 212 -25.73 1.80 -15.88
N ALA A 213 -26.83 1.99 -15.14
CA ALA A 213 -27.74 3.13 -15.31
C ALA A 213 -27.19 4.45 -14.71
N LEU A 214 -26.03 4.45 -14.04
CA LEU A 214 -25.44 5.68 -13.48
C LEU A 214 -25.04 6.70 -14.56
N ASP A 215 -24.67 6.22 -15.76
CA ASP A 215 -24.30 7.03 -16.93
C ASP A 215 -25.51 7.51 -17.74
N GLN A 216 -26.72 7.01 -17.45
CA GLN A 216 -27.93 7.41 -18.19
C GLN A 216 -28.51 8.70 -17.63
N ASP A 217 -28.92 9.60 -18.53
CA ASP A 217 -29.66 10.80 -18.18
C ASP A 217 -30.96 10.38 -17.46
N PRO A 218 -31.28 10.88 -16.25
CA PRO A 218 -32.50 10.56 -15.52
C PRO A 218 -33.78 10.63 -16.35
N ASP A 219 -33.82 11.51 -17.35
CA ASP A 219 -34.95 11.69 -18.25
C ASP A 219 -35.03 10.61 -19.35
N SER A 220 -33.91 9.95 -19.65
CA SER A 220 -33.82 8.81 -20.58
C SER A 220 -34.06 7.45 -19.92
N MET A 221 -34.04 7.39 -18.58
CA MET A 221 -34.20 6.14 -17.82
C MET A 221 -35.66 5.66 -17.77
N SER A 222 -35.87 4.35 -17.93
CA SER A 222 -37.19 3.74 -17.72
C SER A 222 -37.64 3.92 -16.26
N ALA A 223 -38.96 3.89 -16.02
CA ALA A 223 -39.50 4.01 -14.66
C ALA A 223 -39.04 2.86 -13.73
N GLU A 224 -38.70 1.71 -14.31
CA GLU A 224 -38.19 0.55 -13.58
C GLU A 224 -36.73 0.75 -13.14
N ASP A 225 -35.89 1.29 -14.01
CA ASP A 225 -34.48 1.56 -13.73
C ASP A 225 -34.32 2.68 -12.70
N ARG A 226 -35.20 3.71 -12.76
CA ARG A 226 -35.29 4.74 -11.71
C ARG A 226 -35.66 4.16 -10.35
N ARG A 227 -36.57 3.16 -10.32
CA ARG A 227 -36.92 2.44 -9.09
C ARG A 227 -35.76 1.60 -8.56
N LYS A 228 -34.99 0.94 -9.44
CA LYS A 228 -33.82 0.12 -9.05
C LYS A 228 -32.67 0.98 -8.54
N ALA A 229 -32.37 2.09 -9.20
CA ALA A 229 -31.34 3.03 -8.74
C ALA A 229 -31.74 3.75 -7.43
N ALA A 230 -33.01 4.08 -7.25
CA ALA A 230 -33.52 4.57 -5.96
C ALA A 230 -33.33 3.54 -4.82
N LYS A 231 -33.48 2.23 -5.10
CA LYS A 231 -33.18 1.17 -4.12
C LYS A 231 -31.69 1.06 -3.78
N ALA A 232 -30.80 1.45 -4.69
CA ALA A 232 -29.37 1.57 -4.45
C ALA A 232 -28.96 2.84 -3.70
N GLY A 233 -29.93 3.68 -3.32
CA GLY A 233 -29.67 4.99 -2.71
C GLY A 233 -29.12 6.03 -3.68
N LEU A 234 -29.16 5.75 -4.99
CA LEU A 234 -28.77 6.68 -6.04
C LEU A 234 -29.99 7.53 -6.41
N ASN A 235 -29.90 8.85 -6.23
CA ASN A 235 -31.00 9.75 -6.58
C ASN A 235 -31.04 9.92 -8.10
N THR A 236 -31.93 9.21 -8.79
CA THR A 236 -32.01 9.16 -10.26
C THR A 236 -33.26 9.80 -10.85
N GLY A 237 -33.74 10.88 -10.23
CA GLY A 237 -34.88 11.63 -10.76
C GLY A 237 -35.37 12.69 -9.78
N PRO A 238 -36.33 13.52 -10.21
CA PRO A 238 -36.93 14.52 -9.33
C PRO A 238 -37.52 13.85 -8.09
N SER A 239 -37.35 14.48 -6.92
CA SER A 239 -37.90 13.97 -5.66
C SER A 239 -39.43 13.81 -5.77
N PHE A 240 -40.02 12.97 -4.92
CA PHE A 240 -41.48 12.84 -4.86
C PHE A 240 -42.16 14.22 -4.68
N GLU A 241 -41.54 15.14 -3.93
CA GLU A 241 -41.98 16.53 -3.80
C GLU A 241 -41.92 17.31 -5.12
N GLN A 242 -40.87 17.15 -5.93
CA GLN A 242 -40.74 17.82 -7.24
C GLN A 242 -41.74 17.31 -8.29
N LEU A 243 -42.15 16.03 -8.20
CA LEU A 243 -43.23 15.49 -9.03
C LEU A 243 -44.61 16.01 -8.61
N MET A 244 -44.80 16.26 -7.31
CA MET A 244 -46.04 16.83 -6.78
C MET A 244 -46.15 18.34 -7.04
N ASP A 245 -45.03 19.08 -7.03
CA ASP A 245 -44.97 20.51 -7.38
C ASP A 245 -45.23 20.77 -8.88
N GLY A 246 -44.84 19.85 -9.76
CA GLY A 246 -45.10 19.93 -11.20
C GLY A 246 -46.56 19.69 -11.61
N THR A 247 -47.43 19.32 -10.66
CA THR A 247 -48.85 19.02 -10.93
C THR A 247 -49.79 20.17 -10.49
N TYR A 248 -49.26 21.36 -10.21
CA TYR A 248 -50.08 22.57 -10.14
C TYR A 248 -50.48 23.04 -11.55
N ILE A 249 -51.56 22.42 -12.04
CA ILE A 249 -52.70 23.07 -12.68
C ILE A 249 -52.35 24.45 -13.29
N ARG A 250 -51.94 24.45 -14.57
CA ARG A 250 -52.31 25.53 -15.49
C ARG A 250 -53.72 25.23 -16.03
N PHE A 251 -54.73 25.53 -15.22
CA PHE A 251 -56.04 25.90 -15.75
C PHE A 251 -55.99 27.42 -15.98
N PHE A 252 -55.59 27.82 -17.19
CA PHE A 252 -55.91 29.13 -17.74
C PHE A 252 -57.16 28.93 -18.60
N PHE A 253 -58.25 29.59 -18.20
CA PHE A 253 -59.52 29.85 -18.92
C PHE A 253 -60.12 28.74 -19.79
#